data_AF-A0A6S6YPQ0-F1
#
_entry.id   AF-A0A6S6YPQ0-F1
#
_cell.length_a   1.000
_cell.length_b   1.000
_cell.length_c   1.000
_cell.angle_alpha   90.00
_cell.angle_beta   90.00
_cell.angle_gamma   90.00
#
_symmetry.space_group_name_H-M   'P 1'
#
loop_
_entity.id
_entity.type
_entity.pdbx_description
1 polymer ?
#
loop_
_entity_poly.entity_id
_entity_poly.type
_entity_poly.pdbx_seq_one_letter_code
_entity_poly.pdbx_strand_id
1 'polypeptide(L)'
;MNPTFLQRTLIATLLAPALAWAFNSGSTGADGDFSPTVNTEVQLPPSGVFNFGTVNIPSGITVTFKRNVANTPVTILSTGNVSIAGTLSLSGTRGANAGASGDGSLGDDGQPGKGAAGGFDGGSGGRAGATAAERNGGPGNGPGGGGAGFLNTTNNTVYNGAGGVFGTSPSTWSCSAGPGAAYGSNLLLPLIGGSGGGGGGGGVNFTGGAGGGGGGAILIAASGTLTVTGAILANGAAGGDSFGDGAGSMGGGGSGGAIRLMATSIAGNGTISAVNSGVPATRNNWTTAGYTVCGTSNGGATTGLVGSSGRIRLEAETITRTAATTPSASIGVPGALFVSGLPGLVITSVAGVAAPAAPTGVADITLPANTANPVTVTFTTTGVPVGNTVKLTVTPQYGQTSSAISPALTGTTESATASVQITLPAGPSTLQAQTTYTIVAALGDALSTYANNERVEKVTLTAALGKLGTVTLITTSGKEFEVPAAVLAQAQEKLRG
;
A
#
# COMPACT_ATOMS: atom_id res chain seq x y z
N MET A 1 -86.06 -2.34 -18.57
CA MET A 1 -85.18 -2.64 -17.42
C MET A 1 -84.32 -3.82 -17.82
N ASN A 2 -83.01 -3.61 -18.00
CA ASN A 2 -82.06 -4.66 -18.36
C ASN A 2 -80.73 -4.31 -17.66
N PRO A 3 -80.27 -5.03 -16.63
CA PRO A 3 -78.98 -4.74 -16.02
C PRO A 3 -77.88 -5.55 -16.70
N THR A 4 -76.89 -4.84 -17.22
CA THR A 4 -75.65 -5.37 -17.77
C THR A 4 -74.74 -5.87 -16.64
N PHE A 5 -74.34 -7.14 -16.71
CA PHE A 5 -73.32 -7.74 -15.84
C PHE A 5 -71.93 -7.28 -16.29
N LEU A 6 -71.23 -6.52 -15.44
CA LEU A 6 -69.84 -6.14 -15.65
C LEU A 6 -68.92 -7.15 -14.93
N GLN A 7 -68.34 -8.07 -15.68
CA GLN A 7 -67.40 -9.08 -15.17
C GLN A 7 -66.03 -8.41 -14.92
N ARG A 8 -65.68 -8.20 -13.65
CA ARG A 8 -64.36 -7.69 -13.23
C ARG A 8 -63.35 -8.84 -13.20
N THR A 9 -62.44 -8.88 -14.16
CA THR A 9 -61.27 -9.78 -14.17
C THR A 9 -60.29 -9.32 -13.10
N LEU A 10 -60.15 -10.13 -12.04
CA LEU A 10 -59.11 -9.96 -11.02
C LEU A 10 -57.79 -10.54 -11.56
N ILE A 11 -56.87 -9.68 -11.97
CA ILE A 11 -55.50 -10.08 -12.33
C ILE A 11 -54.73 -10.25 -11.01
N ALA A 12 -54.54 -11.50 -10.58
CA ALA A 12 -53.62 -11.83 -9.50
C ALA A 12 -52.19 -11.79 -10.05
N THR A 13 -51.48 -10.68 -9.79
CA THR A 13 -50.03 -10.62 -9.98
C THR A 13 -49.35 -11.54 -8.96
N LEU A 14 -48.93 -12.73 -9.41
CA LEU A 14 -47.95 -13.54 -8.70
C LEU A 14 -46.66 -12.72 -8.57
N LEU A 15 -46.39 -12.16 -7.38
CA LEU A 15 -45.03 -11.80 -6.99
C LEU A 15 -44.27 -13.12 -6.79
N ALA A 16 -43.55 -13.57 -7.82
CA ALA A 16 -42.46 -14.50 -7.60
C ALA A 16 -41.45 -13.80 -6.67
N PRO A 17 -41.05 -14.37 -5.52
CA PRO A 17 -39.92 -13.84 -4.78
C PRO A 17 -38.73 -13.91 -5.74
N ALA A 18 -38.18 -12.75 -6.11
CA ALA A 18 -36.86 -12.72 -6.70
C ALA A 18 -35.95 -13.39 -5.66
N LEU A 19 -35.45 -14.59 -5.97
CA LEU A 19 -34.37 -15.20 -5.23
C LEU A 19 -33.21 -14.21 -5.34
N ALA A 20 -33.03 -13.35 -4.34
CA ALA A 20 -31.79 -12.64 -4.16
C ALA A 20 -30.76 -13.73 -3.85
N TRP A 21 -29.84 -13.96 -4.77
CA TRP A 21 -28.73 -14.86 -4.53
C TRP A 21 -27.87 -14.19 -3.47
N ALA A 22 -27.91 -14.71 -2.24
CA ALA A 22 -27.04 -14.24 -1.17
C ALA A 22 -25.59 -14.23 -1.67
N PHE A 23 -24.87 -13.15 -1.38
CA PHE A 23 -23.48 -12.97 -1.74
C PHE A 23 -22.66 -14.23 -1.43
N ASN A 24 -21.83 -14.64 -2.38
CA ASN A 24 -20.92 -15.77 -2.22
C ASN A 24 -19.48 -15.24 -2.12
N SER A 25 -18.82 -15.54 -1.01
CA SER A 25 -17.42 -15.16 -0.75
C SER A 25 -16.40 -15.92 -1.60
N GLY A 26 -16.80 -16.98 -2.31
CA GLY A 26 -15.89 -17.86 -3.03
C GLY A 26 -15.00 -18.74 -2.13
N SER A 27 -15.23 -18.75 -0.80
CA SER A 27 -14.50 -19.63 0.11
C SER A 27 -14.77 -21.09 -0.21
N THR A 28 -13.73 -21.92 -0.16
CA THR A 28 -13.85 -23.37 -0.28
C THR A 28 -14.09 -24.08 1.06
N GLY A 29 -13.92 -23.39 2.19
CA GLY A 29 -13.96 -23.98 3.53
C GLY A 29 -12.78 -24.90 3.87
N ALA A 30 -11.75 -24.95 3.01
CA ALA A 30 -10.62 -25.88 3.14
C ALA A 30 -9.79 -25.70 4.42
N ASP A 31 -9.79 -24.50 5.01
CA ASP A 31 -9.04 -24.18 6.24
C ASP A 31 -9.86 -24.43 7.52
N GLY A 32 -11.07 -24.98 7.40
CA GLY A 32 -11.96 -25.26 8.54
C GLY A 32 -12.48 -24.00 9.23
N ASP A 33 -12.94 -24.12 10.48
CA ASP A 33 -13.39 -22.98 11.28
C ASP A 33 -12.23 -22.32 12.03
N PHE A 34 -12.17 -20.99 12.00
CA PHE A 34 -11.17 -20.22 12.74
C PHE A 34 -11.77 -19.61 14.00
N SER A 35 -11.46 -20.19 15.18
CA SER A 35 -11.87 -19.64 16.47
C SER A 35 -10.76 -19.73 17.54
N PRO A 36 -9.82 -18.76 17.56
CA PRO A 36 -8.71 -18.77 18.52
C PRO A 36 -9.20 -18.50 19.95
N THR A 37 -8.58 -19.18 20.91
CA THR A 37 -8.88 -19.04 22.35
C THR A 37 -7.84 -18.21 23.12
N VAL A 38 -6.74 -17.83 22.46
CA VAL A 38 -5.66 -16.99 22.99
C VAL A 38 -5.20 -16.00 21.94
N ASN A 39 -4.49 -14.94 22.35
CA ASN A 39 -3.85 -14.03 21.40
C ASN A 39 -2.97 -14.81 20.43
N THR A 40 -3.18 -14.60 19.14
CA THR A 40 -2.60 -15.45 18.10
C THR A 40 -2.00 -14.57 17.00
N GLU A 41 -0.71 -14.80 16.71
CA GLU A 41 -0.10 -14.32 15.47
C GLU A 41 -0.24 -15.42 14.41
N VAL A 42 -1.06 -15.17 13.39
CA VAL A 42 -1.36 -16.13 12.33
C VAL A 42 -0.31 -16.00 11.22
N GLN A 43 0.26 -17.14 10.80
CA GLN A 43 1.14 -17.19 9.64
C GLN A 43 0.33 -16.99 8.36
N LEU A 44 0.62 -15.92 7.61
CA LEU A 44 -0.04 -15.68 6.33
C LEU A 44 0.44 -16.72 5.29
N PRO A 45 -0.46 -17.40 4.55
CA PRO A 45 -0.08 -18.30 3.48
C PRO A 45 0.57 -17.52 2.32
N PRO A 46 1.35 -18.16 1.44
CA PRO A 46 1.97 -17.47 0.30
C PRO A 46 1.00 -16.70 -0.60
N SER A 47 -0.25 -17.18 -0.71
CA SER A 47 -1.32 -16.52 -1.47
C SER A 47 -1.90 -15.28 -0.78
N GLY A 48 -1.75 -15.16 0.55
CA GLY A 48 -2.48 -14.18 1.35
C GLY A 48 -3.95 -14.52 1.59
N VAL A 49 -4.43 -15.67 1.12
CA VAL A 49 -5.86 -16.06 1.14
C VAL A 49 -6.09 -17.22 2.09
N PHE A 50 -7.02 -17.02 3.02
CA PHE A 50 -7.62 -18.05 3.86
C PHE A 50 -9.04 -18.39 3.38
N ASN A 51 -9.39 -19.67 3.40
CA ASN A 51 -10.67 -20.25 3.00
C ASN A 51 -11.34 -20.96 4.17
N PHE A 52 -11.98 -20.21 5.06
CA PHE A 52 -12.61 -20.77 6.26
C PHE A 52 -14.07 -21.20 6.02
N GLY A 53 -14.53 -22.11 6.89
CA GLY A 53 -15.93 -22.44 7.09
C GLY A 53 -16.65 -21.25 7.71
N THR A 54 -16.27 -20.93 8.94
CA THR A 54 -16.66 -19.74 9.72
C THR A 54 -15.47 -19.11 10.42
N VAL A 55 -15.62 -17.85 10.84
CA VAL A 55 -14.60 -17.15 11.64
C VAL A 55 -15.26 -16.57 12.89
N ASN A 56 -14.68 -16.83 14.06
CA ASN A 56 -15.14 -16.28 15.33
C ASN A 56 -13.94 -15.86 16.19
N ILE A 57 -13.66 -14.56 16.27
CA ILE A 57 -12.64 -13.97 17.14
C ILE A 57 -13.32 -13.50 18.43
N PRO A 58 -13.16 -14.22 19.56
CA PRO A 58 -13.84 -13.88 20.82
C PRO A 58 -13.35 -12.57 21.45
N SER A 59 -14.16 -12.00 22.34
CA SER A 59 -13.76 -10.81 23.11
C SER A 59 -12.51 -11.09 23.96
N GLY A 60 -11.63 -10.10 24.09
CA GLY A 60 -10.34 -10.24 24.78
C GLY A 60 -9.23 -10.89 23.96
N ILE A 61 -9.53 -11.45 22.78
CA ILE A 61 -8.54 -12.06 21.89
C ILE A 61 -8.06 -11.07 20.84
N THR A 62 -6.74 -10.97 20.68
CA THR A 62 -6.08 -10.22 19.60
C THR A 62 -5.48 -11.16 18.57
N VAL A 63 -5.83 -10.96 17.31
CA VAL A 63 -5.26 -11.66 16.17
C VAL A 63 -4.40 -10.69 15.37
N THR A 64 -3.15 -11.07 15.13
CA THR A 64 -2.22 -10.38 14.22
C THR A 64 -1.79 -11.33 13.10
N PHE A 65 -1.12 -10.80 12.08
CA PHE A 65 -0.61 -11.61 10.97
C PHE A 65 0.89 -11.42 10.79
N LYS A 66 1.61 -12.54 10.77
CA LYS A 66 3.00 -12.56 10.34
C LYS A 66 3.06 -12.45 8.83
N ARG A 67 3.81 -11.46 8.33
CA ARG A 67 4.01 -11.24 6.88
C ARG A 67 4.57 -12.50 6.22
N ASN A 68 4.01 -12.85 5.07
CA ASN A 68 4.67 -13.79 4.16
C ASN A 68 5.77 -13.05 3.37
N VAL A 69 6.57 -13.81 2.61
CA VAL A 69 7.69 -13.25 1.83
C VAL A 69 7.23 -12.20 0.82
N ALA A 70 6.06 -12.39 0.21
CA ALA A 70 5.47 -11.46 -0.75
C ALA A 70 4.74 -10.27 -0.12
N ASN A 71 4.71 -10.18 1.22
CA ASN A 71 3.95 -9.21 2.00
C ASN A 71 2.54 -8.94 1.43
N THR A 72 1.82 -10.02 1.12
CA THR A 72 0.50 -9.92 0.50
C THR A 72 -0.49 -9.25 1.47
N PRO A 73 -1.55 -8.62 0.95
CA PRO A 73 -2.75 -8.35 1.73
C PRO A 73 -3.28 -9.61 2.40
N VAL A 74 -4.01 -9.43 3.51
CA VAL A 74 -4.77 -10.50 4.15
C VAL A 74 -6.13 -10.61 3.49
N THR A 75 -6.47 -11.80 3.00
CA THR A 75 -7.81 -12.10 2.49
C THR A 75 -8.40 -13.25 3.28
N ILE A 76 -9.54 -13.00 3.91
CA ILE A 76 -10.33 -14.00 4.63
C ILE A 76 -11.60 -14.22 3.83
N LEU A 77 -11.76 -15.44 3.29
CA LEU A 77 -13.00 -15.90 2.68
C LEU A 77 -13.69 -16.86 3.65
N SER A 78 -14.99 -16.71 3.85
CA SER A 78 -15.79 -17.56 4.75
C SER A 78 -17.05 -18.06 4.06
N THR A 79 -17.29 -19.38 4.10
CA THR A 79 -18.54 -19.97 3.58
C THR A 79 -19.76 -19.62 4.43
N GLY A 80 -19.55 -19.28 5.69
CA GLY A 80 -20.58 -18.87 6.64
C GLY A 80 -20.29 -17.53 7.30
N ASN A 81 -20.76 -17.37 8.53
CA ASN A 81 -20.65 -16.11 9.27
C ASN A 81 -19.22 -15.79 9.72
N VAL A 82 -18.94 -14.50 9.86
CA VAL A 82 -17.72 -13.97 10.47
C VAL A 82 -18.11 -13.11 11.66
N SER A 83 -17.59 -13.41 12.85
CA SER A 83 -17.80 -12.67 14.10
C SER A 83 -16.47 -12.17 14.64
N ILE A 84 -16.36 -10.85 14.84
CA ILE A 84 -15.17 -10.20 15.41
C ILE A 84 -15.60 -9.44 16.66
N ALA A 85 -15.54 -10.12 17.80
CA ALA A 85 -15.77 -9.54 19.13
C ALA A 85 -14.46 -9.12 19.81
N GLY A 86 -13.33 -9.72 19.42
CA GLY A 86 -11.98 -9.33 19.81
C GLY A 86 -11.37 -8.28 18.89
N THR A 87 -10.04 -8.27 18.80
CA THR A 87 -9.28 -7.34 17.94
C THR A 87 -8.61 -8.09 16.80
N LEU A 88 -8.81 -7.61 15.58
CA LEU A 88 -8.03 -7.99 14.41
C LEU A 88 -7.10 -6.83 14.06
N SER A 89 -5.80 -6.98 14.29
CA SER A 89 -4.82 -5.90 14.13
C SER A 89 -3.84 -6.16 13.00
N LEU A 90 -3.82 -5.20 12.08
CA LEU A 90 -2.88 -5.02 10.98
C LEU A 90 -2.28 -3.61 11.05
N SER A 91 -1.96 -3.13 12.25
CA SER A 91 -1.36 -1.79 12.39
C SER A 91 0.14 -1.85 12.18
N GLY A 92 0.69 -0.83 11.52
CA GLY A 92 2.14 -0.67 11.38
C GLY A 92 2.82 -0.51 12.74
N THR A 93 4.15 -0.60 12.74
CA THR A 93 4.97 -0.38 13.94
C THR A 93 5.71 0.94 13.86
N ARG A 94 5.94 1.53 15.04
CA ARG A 94 6.62 2.83 15.17
C ARG A 94 8.05 2.72 14.64
N GLY A 95 8.54 3.79 14.01
CA GLY A 95 9.96 3.92 13.69
C GLY A 95 10.81 4.03 14.95
N ALA A 96 12.01 3.45 14.94
CA ALA A 96 12.91 3.56 16.08
C ALA A 96 13.29 5.02 16.33
N ASN A 97 13.33 5.38 17.61
CA ASN A 97 13.87 6.66 18.03
C ASN A 97 15.39 6.68 17.82
N ALA A 98 16.02 7.82 18.09
CA ALA A 98 17.46 8.00 18.04
C ALA A 98 17.98 8.95 19.14
N GLY A 99 19.27 8.83 19.45
CA GLY A 99 19.96 9.71 20.38
C GLY A 99 19.36 9.66 21.78
N ALA A 100 19.19 10.81 22.43
CA ALA A 100 18.63 10.90 23.78
C ALA A 100 17.13 10.49 23.88
N SER A 101 16.48 10.16 22.75
CA SER A 101 15.14 9.56 22.74
C SER A 101 15.12 8.06 22.46
N GLY A 102 16.28 7.48 22.14
CA GLY A 102 16.47 6.02 22.10
C GLY A 102 16.45 5.42 23.50
N ASP A 103 16.55 4.10 23.57
CA ASP A 103 16.61 3.33 24.83
C ASP A 103 18.03 3.22 25.41
N GLY A 104 19.00 3.89 24.78
CA GLY A 104 20.42 3.84 25.11
C GLY A 104 21.21 2.84 24.27
N SER A 105 20.56 2.00 23.47
CA SER A 105 21.20 1.15 22.47
C SER A 105 21.31 1.88 21.13
N LEU A 106 22.52 2.33 20.79
CA LEU A 106 22.73 3.07 19.52
C LEU A 106 22.67 2.18 18.27
N GLY A 107 22.66 0.85 18.42
CA GLY A 107 22.73 -0.10 17.30
C GLY A 107 21.41 -0.31 16.54
N ASP A 108 20.29 -0.03 17.20
CA ASP A 108 18.93 -0.13 16.68
C ASP A 108 18.25 1.24 16.51
N ASP A 109 18.97 2.33 16.85
CA ASP A 109 18.55 3.69 16.55
C ASP A 109 18.33 3.89 15.04
N GLY A 110 17.27 4.63 14.69
CA GLY A 110 16.96 4.97 13.30
C GLY A 110 16.52 3.78 12.42
N GLN A 111 16.22 2.61 13.01
CA GLN A 111 15.64 1.48 12.27
C GLN A 111 14.18 1.73 11.86
N PRO A 112 13.82 1.48 10.58
CA PRO A 112 12.49 1.80 10.08
C PRO A 112 11.37 0.98 10.71
N GLY A 113 10.25 1.64 10.99
CA GLY A 113 9.02 1.00 11.44
C GLY A 113 8.52 0.02 10.39
N LYS A 114 8.15 -1.19 10.81
CA LYS A 114 7.63 -2.25 9.93
C LYS A 114 6.17 -2.02 9.60
N GLY A 115 5.82 -2.12 8.32
CA GLY A 115 4.43 -2.20 7.88
C GLY A 115 3.81 -3.53 8.31
N ALA A 116 2.50 -3.53 8.56
CA ALA A 116 1.76 -4.78 8.76
C ALA A 116 1.57 -5.55 7.44
N ALA A 117 0.96 -6.73 7.48
CA ALA A 117 0.64 -7.51 6.27
C ALA A 117 -0.10 -6.66 5.21
N GLY A 118 0.48 -6.56 4.01
CA GLY A 118 0.01 -5.73 2.90
C GLY A 118 0.39 -4.25 2.97
N GLY A 119 0.91 -3.77 4.10
CA GLY A 119 1.43 -2.40 4.33
C GLY A 119 2.94 -2.32 4.12
N PHE A 120 3.49 -1.10 4.09
CA PHE A 120 4.90 -0.86 3.78
C PHE A 120 5.72 -0.38 4.98
N ASP A 121 7.01 -0.70 4.98
CA ASP A 121 7.96 -0.24 5.98
C ASP A 121 8.27 1.26 5.80
N GLY A 122 8.59 1.95 6.90
CA GLY A 122 9.14 3.30 6.88
C GLY A 122 10.56 3.38 6.31
N GLY A 123 11.10 4.60 6.25
CA GLY A 123 12.47 4.87 5.87
C GLY A 123 13.44 4.88 7.05
N SER A 124 14.70 4.51 6.84
CA SER A 124 15.71 4.56 7.91
C SER A 124 16.07 6.00 8.28
N GLY A 125 16.42 6.24 9.54
CA GLY A 125 17.05 7.49 9.96
C GLY A 125 18.36 7.74 9.21
N GLY A 126 18.65 9.01 8.92
CA GLY A 126 19.90 9.41 8.28
C GLY A 126 21.07 9.25 9.23
N ARG A 127 22.22 8.77 8.76
CA ARG A 127 23.35 8.45 9.64
C ARG A 127 23.90 9.71 10.31
N ALA A 128 24.50 9.51 11.48
CA ALA A 128 25.39 10.52 12.03
C ALA A 128 26.59 10.70 11.08
N GLY A 129 26.99 11.95 10.81
CA GLY A 129 28.08 12.19 9.88
C GLY A 129 28.50 13.65 9.79
N ALA A 130 29.63 13.90 9.13
CA ALA A 130 30.17 15.24 8.95
C ALA A 130 29.67 15.90 7.66
N THR A 131 29.27 15.10 6.66
CA THR A 131 28.83 15.60 5.34
C THR A 131 27.32 15.55 5.19
N ALA A 132 26.79 16.36 4.26
CA ALA A 132 25.35 16.37 3.98
C ALA A 132 24.83 15.05 3.40
N ALA A 133 25.63 14.37 2.57
CA ALA A 133 25.22 13.12 1.93
C ALA A 133 25.10 11.95 2.93
N GLU A 134 25.97 11.91 3.95
CA GLU A 134 25.92 10.91 5.02
C GLU A 134 24.66 11.04 5.88
N ARG A 135 24.17 12.27 6.03
CA ARG A 135 23.09 12.64 6.94
C ARG A 135 21.69 12.59 6.29
N ASN A 136 21.56 12.09 5.07
CA ASN A 136 20.23 11.93 4.48
C ASN A 136 19.53 10.69 5.03
N GLY A 137 18.26 10.83 5.39
CA GLY A 137 17.39 9.72 5.75
C GLY A 137 17.05 8.85 4.54
N GLY A 138 16.39 7.72 4.81
CA GLY A 138 15.77 6.89 3.79
C GLY A 138 14.33 7.36 3.51
N PRO A 139 13.85 7.31 2.26
CA PRO A 139 12.44 7.51 1.98
C PRO A 139 11.62 6.35 2.56
N GLY A 140 10.34 6.60 2.85
CA GLY A 140 9.39 5.56 3.23
C GLY A 140 9.06 4.67 2.04
N ASN A 141 8.73 3.40 2.29
CA ASN A 141 8.41 2.47 1.21
C ASN A 141 6.94 2.59 0.75
N GLY A 142 6.70 2.19 -0.49
CA GLY A 142 5.38 2.13 -1.13
C GLY A 142 5.05 3.31 -2.05
N PRO A 143 3.93 3.25 -2.81
CA PRO A 143 3.60 4.23 -3.86
C PRO A 143 3.48 5.65 -3.33
N GLY A 144 3.05 5.80 -2.07
CA GLY A 144 2.98 7.08 -1.38
C GLY A 144 4.03 7.22 -0.27
N GLY A 145 5.17 6.54 -0.39
CA GLY A 145 6.25 6.62 0.60
C GLY A 145 6.66 8.08 0.89
N GLY A 146 6.82 8.42 2.17
CA GLY A 146 7.24 9.77 2.57
C GLY A 146 8.67 10.08 2.15
N GLY A 147 8.95 11.31 1.72
CA GLY A 147 10.30 11.73 1.36
C GLY A 147 11.30 11.64 2.53
N ALA A 148 12.57 11.41 2.21
CA ALA A 148 13.68 11.37 3.15
C ALA A 148 14.03 12.76 3.70
N GLY A 149 14.18 12.88 5.01
CA GLY A 149 14.80 14.06 5.62
C GLY A 149 16.25 14.23 5.18
N PHE A 150 16.73 15.48 5.11
CA PHE A 150 18.04 15.81 4.54
C PHE A 150 18.69 16.99 5.25
N LEU A 151 20.01 17.15 5.10
CA LEU A 151 20.70 18.37 5.49
C LEU A 151 20.69 19.37 4.33
N ASN A 152 20.07 20.54 4.53
CA ASN A 152 20.21 21.67 3.63
C ASN A 152 21.52 22.41 3.95
N THR A 153 22.49 22.32 3.03
CA THR A 153 23.81 22.91 3.19
C THR A 153 23.83 24.43 3.08
N THR A 154 22.81 25.03 2.47
CA THR A 154 22.75 26.49 2.27
C THR A 154 22.47 27.22 3.59
N ASN A 155 21.62 26.66 4.43
CA ASN A 155 21.24 27.23 5.73
C ASN A 155 21.63 26.34 6.92
N ASN A 156 22.45 25.32 6.67
CA ASN A 156 22.87 24.28 7.61
C ASN A 156 21.71 23.76 8.49
N THR A 157 20.59 23.42 7.86
CA THR A 157 19.36 22.98 8.55
C THR A 157 19.01 21.53 8.20
N VAL A 158 18.73 20.70 9.20
CA VAL A 158 18.30 19.31 9.02
C VAL A 158 16.77 19.24 8.97
N TYR A 159 16.24 18.68 7.90
CA TYR A 159 14.82 18.53 7.62
C TYR A 159 14.32 17.17 8.06
N ASN A 160 13.05 17.12 8.44
CA ASN A 160 12.37 15.89 8.88
C ASN A 160 11.96 15.01 7.69
N GLY A 161 11.75 13.72 7.97
CA GLY A 161 11.10 12.82 7.02
C GLY A 161 9.62 13.17 6.84
N ALA A 162 9.09 12.95 5.64
CA ALA A 162 7.69 13.22 5.34
C ALA A 162 6.79 12.05 5.77
N GLY A 163 5.51 12.33 6.00
CA GLY A 163 4.49 11.30 6.20
C GLY A 163 4.23 10.46 4.94
N GLY A 164 3.91 9.18 5.14
CA GLY A 164 3.41 8.31 4.09
C GLY A 164 2.01 8.72 3.64
N VAL A 165 1.67 8.42 2.39
CA VAL A 165 0.38 8.77 1.79
C VAL A 165 -0.43 7.51 1.52
N PHE A 166 -1.74 7.66 1.56
CA PHE A 166 -2.78 6.74 1.13
C PHE A 166 -4.01 7.60 0.88
N GLY A 167 -4.59 7.47 -0.30
CA GLY A 167 -5.75 8.21 -0.72
C GLY A 167 -5.46 9.66 -1.09
N THR A 168 -5.48 10.57 -0.14
CA THR A 168 -5.23 12.01 -0.37
C THR A 168 -3.90 12.42 0.23
N SER A 169 -3.07 13.13 -0.54
CA SER A 169 -1.78 13.61 -0.06
C SER A 169 -1.99 14.63 1.08
N PRO A 170 -1.25 14.51 2.21
CA PRO A 170 -1.28 15.52 3.25
C PRO A 170 -0.66 16.83 2.74
N SER A 171 -0.96 17.95 3.38
CA SER A 171 -0.35 19.23 3.01
C SER A 171 1.17 19.20 3.25
N THR A 172 1.90 19.82 2.33
CA THR A 172 3.35 19.99 2.44
C THR A 172 3.71 20.87 3.62
N TRP A 173 4.73 20.48 4.39
CA TRP A 173 5.26 21.28 5.49
C TRP A 173 6.67 21.77 5.14
N SER A 174 6.97 23.02 5.47
CA SER A 174 8.25 23.65 5.11
C SER A 174 9.47 23.03 5.79
N CYS A 175 9.30 22.27 6.87
CA CYS A 175 10.36 21.53 7.57
C CYS A 175 10.36 20.01 7.31
N SER A 176 9.65 19.52 6.29
CA SER A 176 9.69 18.11 5.89
C SER A 176 10.17 17.97 4.46
N ALA A 177 10.68 16.79 4.14
CA ALA A 177 10.72 16.36 2.75
C ALA A 177 9.29 16.35 2.16
N GLY A 178 9.16 16.40 0.83
CA GLY A 178 7.85 16.33 0.18
C GLY A 178 7.14 15.00 0.48
N PRO A 179 5.80 14.99 0.65
CA PRO A 179 5.05 13.75 0.79
C PRO A 179 5.10 12.95 -0.52
N GLY A 180 4.87 11.64 -0.42
CA GLY A 180 4.74 10.77 -1.60
C GLY A 180 3.48 11.07 -2.42
N ALA A 181 3.35 10.40 -3.56
CA ALA A 181 2.17 10.49 -4.39
C ALA A 181 0.94 9.87 -3.71
N ALA A 182 -0.23 10.46 -3.94
CA ALA A 182 -1.50 9.87 -3.55
C ALA A 182 -1.77 8.59 -4.36
N TYR A 183 -2.18 7.52 -3.70
CA TYR A 183 -2.57 6.25 -4.33
C TYR A 183 -3.73 5.59 -3.58
N GLY A 184 -4.31 4.53 -4.15
CA GLY A 184 -5.33 3.74 -3.47
C GLY A 184 -6.75 4.19 -3.81
N SER A 185 -7.48 3.29 -4.45
CA SER A 185 -8.85 3.50 -4.91
C SER A 185 -9.87 3.44 -3.76
N ASN A 186 -10.95 4.23 -3.86
CA ASN A 186 -12.10 4.12 -2.97
C ASN A 186 -12.80 2.76 -3.05
N LEU A 187 -12.59 2.01 -4.14
CA LEU A 187 -13.08 0.64 -4.31
C LEU A 187 -12.23 -0.41 -3.59
N LEU A 188 -11.01 -0.05 -3.13
CA LEU A 188 -10.03 -0.98 -2.58
C LEU A 188 -9.80 -2.23 -3.45
N LEU A 189 -9.84 -2.01 -4.76
CA LEU A 189 -9.57 -3.00 -5.78
C LEU A 189 -8.36 -2.57 -6.59
N PRO A 190 -7.24 -3.30 -6.45
CA PRO A 190 -6.90 -4.37 -5.56
C PRO A 190 -6.60 -3.74 -4.21
N LEU A 191 -6.48 -4.64 -3.27
CA LEU A 191 -6.21 -4.32 -1.92
C LEU A 191 -4.73 -3.98 -1.77
N ILE A 192 -4.42 -2.74 -1.39
CA ILE A 192 -3.07 -2.25 -1.15
C ILE A 192 -3.08 -1.62 0.24
N GLY A 193 -2.12 -1.93 1.10
CA GLY A 193 -2.00 -1.30 2.43
C GLY A 193 -1.28 0.04 2.37
N GLY A 194 -1.17 0.67 3.53
CA GLY A 194 -0.56 1.98 3.77
C GLY A 194 0.94 2.02 3.50
N SER A 195 1.43 3.21 3.19
CA SER A 195 2.83 3.54 2.92
C SER A 195 3.57 3.92 4.20
N GLY A 196 4.87 3.63 4.22
CA GLY A 196 5.74 4.08 5.30
C GLY A 196 6.04 5.58 5.20
N GLY A 197 6.31 6.21 6.34
CA GLY A 197 6.89 7.55 6.39
C GLY A 197 8.39 7.55 6.11
N GLY A 198 8.96 8.68 5.70
CA GLY A 198 10.40 8.83 5.51
C GLY A 198 11.15 8.98 6.83
N GLY A 199 12.42 8.57 6.86
CA GLY A 199 13.30 8.81 8.00
C GLY A 199 13.80 10.26 8.06
N GLY A 200 14.07 10.74 9.26
CA GLY A 200 14.68 12.05 9.49
C GLY A 200 16.12 12.11 9.02
N GLY A 201 16.59 13.30 8.66
CA GLY A 201 18.01 13.54 8.42
C GLY A 201 18.84 13.36 9.69
N GLY A 202 20.05 12.86 9.55
CA GLY A 202 21.00 12.63 10.62
C GLY A 202 21.56 13.91 11.24
N GLY A 203 22.02 13.78 12.47
CA GLY A 203 22.80 14.77 13.19
C GLY A 203 24.29 14.62 12.93
N VAL A 204 25.10 15.34 13.70
CA VAL A 204 26.57 15.16 13.71
C VAL A 204 26.99 14.00 14.62
N ASN A 205 26.22 13.73 15.68
CA ASN A 205 26.52 12.71 16.69
C ASN A 205 25.53 11.54 16.66
N PHE A 206 24.27 11.80 16.31
CA PHE A 206 23.23 10.77 16.30
C PHE A 206 22.53 10.67 14.95
N THR A 207 22.03 9.47 14.67
CA THR A 207 21.16 9.22 13.52
C THR A 207 19.84 9.99 13.66
N GLY A 208 19.12 10.17 12.54
CA GLY A 208 17.76 10.68 12.55
C GLY A 208 16.77 9.65 13.08
N GLY A 209 15.59 10.11 13.49
CA GLY A 209 14.48 9.22 13.83
C GLY A 209 13.98 8.48 12.59
N ALA A 210 13.59 7.22 12.73
CA ALA A 210 13.16 6.42 11.59
C ALA A 210 11.71 6.72 11.18
N GLY A 211 11.34 6.47 9.93
CA GLY A 211 9.96 6.56 9.48
C GLY A 211 9.08 5.46 10.08
N GLY A 212 7.81 5.76 10.31
CA GLY A 212 6.81 4.82 10.81
C GLY A 212 6.26 3.89 9.72
N GLY A 213 5.88 2.68 10.10
CA GLY A 213 5.29 1.69 9.20
C GLY A 213 3.86 2.02 8.80
N GLY A 214 3.49 1.72 7.56
CA GLY A 214 2.12 1.85 7.06
C GLY A 214 1.19 0.75 7.57
N GLY A 215 -0.10 1.09 7.69
CA GLY A 215 -1.15 0.14 8.05
C GLY A 215 -1.31 -0.97 7.01
N GLY A 216 -1.74 -2.15 7.44
CA GLY A 216 -1.90 -3.31 6.59
C GLY A 216 -3.12 -3.24 5.67
N ALA A 217 -3.35 -4.30 4.91
CA ALA A 217 -4.44 -4.38 3.96
C ALA A 217 -5.24 -5.66 4.21
N ILE A 218 -6.54 -5.54 4.42
CA ILE A 218 -7.41 -6.69 4.67
C ILE A 218 -8.71 -6.68 3.85
N LEU A 219 -9.03 -7.83 3.28
CA LEU A 219 -10.33 -8.19 2.73
C LEU A 219 -10.94 -9.27 3.62
N ILE A 220 -12.18 -9.05 4.07
CA ILE A 220 -13.01 -10.09 4.67
C ILE A 220 -14.25 -10.26 3.81
N ALA A 221 -14.46 -11.45 3.25
CA ALA A 221 -15.63 -11.81 2.47
C ALA A 221 -16.38 -12.96 3.15
N ALA A 222 -17.65 -12.75 3.54
CA ALA A 222 -18.47 -13.75 4.22
C ALA A 222 -19.76 -14.03 3.43
N SER A 223 -20.04 -15.29 3.08
CA SER A 223 -21.31 -15.62 2.41
C SER A 223 -22.54 -15.53 3.33
N GLY A 224 -22.34 -15.18 4.61
CA GLY A 224 -23.37 -14.92 5.59
C GLY A 224 -23.29 -13.52 6.17
N THR A 225 -23.41 -13.42 7.49
CA THR A 225 -23.29 -12.15 8.23
C THR A 225 -21.87 -11.92 8.70
N LEU A 226 -21.34 -10.73 8.44
CA LEU A 226 -20.12 -10.20 9.07
C LEU A 226 -20.50 -9.26 10.22
N THR A 227 -20.25 -9.69 11.45
CA THR A 227 -20.53 -8.91 12.67
C THR A 227 -19.24 -8.41 13.30
N VAL A 228 -19.12 -7.09 13.49
CA VAL A 228 -17.98 -6.45 14.18
C VAL A 228 -18.46 -5.77 15.45
N THR A 229 -18.19 -6.37 16.61
CA THR A 229 -18.46 -5.77 17.94
C THR A 229 -17.19 -5.37 18.68
N GLY A 230 -16.05 -5.97 18.31
CA GLY A 230 -14.72 -5.60 18.77
C GLY A 230 -14.05 -4.59 17.84
N ALA A 231 -12.85 -4.90 17.33
CA ALA A 231 -12.09 -3.96 16.51
C ALA A 231 -11.42 -4.61 15.29
N ILE A 232 -11.39 -3.88 14.16
CA ILE A 232 -10.52 -4.13 13.01
C ILE A 232 -9.64 -2.90 12.80
N LEU A 233 -8.32 -3.07 12.90
CA LEU A 233 -7.35 -1.99 12.91
C LEU A 233 -6.33 -2.17 11.79
N ALA A 234 -6.22 -1.20 10.89
CA ALA A 234 -5.22 -1.10 9.85
C ALA A 234 -4.53 0.27 9.93
N ASN A 235 -4.06 0.64 11.11
CA ASN A 235 -3.55 1.99 11.36
C ASN A 235 -2.08 2.14 10.94
N GLY A 236 -1.72 3.32 10.45
CA GLY A 236 -0.32 3.71 10.29
C GLY A 236 0.32 3.97 11.65
N ALA A 237 1.65 3.94 11.70
CA ALA A 237 2.42 4.14 12.92
C ALA A 237 3.32 5.38 12.86
N ALA A 238 3.63 5.94 14.02
CA ALA A 238 4.42 7.16 14.12
C ALA A 238 5.88 6.94 13.68
N GLY A 239 6.50 8.00 13.19
CA GLY A 239 7.95 8.04 13.07
C GLY A 239 8.63 8.07 14.43
N GLY A 240 9.92 7.79 14.42
CA GLY A 240 10.82 7.88 15.55
C GLY A 240 11.23 9.31 15.84
N ASP A 241 11.48 9.54 17.12
CA ASP A 241 12.04 10.77 17.65
C ASP A 241 13.59 10.75 17.59
N SER A 242 14.21 11.90 17.81
CA SER A 242 15.67 12.09 17.76
C SER A 242 16.01 13.35 18.54
N PHE A 243 16.66 13.22 19.69
CA PHE A 243 16.97 14.34 20.60
C PHE A 243 18.39 14.25 21.14
N GLY A 244 18.88 15.35 21.73
CA GLY A 244 20.22 15.44 22.33
C GLY A 244 21.20 16.32 21.54
N ASP A 245 22.40 16.49 22.10
CA ASP A 245 23.44 17.33 21.51
C ASP A 245 24.01 16.69 20.22
N GLY A 246 23.78 17.32 19.07
CA GLY A 246 24.18 16.81 17.77
C GLY A 246 23.22 15.76 17.20
N ALA A 247 21.94 15.79 17.61
CA ALA A 247 20.91 14.86 17.14
C ALA A 247 20.32 15.19 15.77
N GLY A 248 19.85 14.15 15.07
CA GLY A 248 19.13 14.29 13.81
C GLY A 248 17.70 14.81 13.98
N SER A 249 16.98 14.88 12.87
CA SER A 249 15.56 15.25 12.82
C SER A 249 14.64 14.03 12.97
N MET A 250 13.33 14.25 12.92
CA MET A 250 12.29 13.22 13.12
C MET A 250 12.01 12.44 11.86
N GLY A 251 11.56 11.19 12.03
CA GLY A 251 10.89 10.45 10.98
C GLY A 251 9.42 10.86 10.82
N GLY A 252 8.90 10.72 9.61
CA GLY A 252 7.48 10.86 9.33
C GLY A 252 6.68 9.60 9.69
N GLY A 253 5.39 9.76 9.99
CA GLY A 253 4.46 8.67 10.26
C GLY A 253 4.01 7.94 8.99
N GLY A 254 3.71 6.66 9.12
CA GLY A 254 3.08 5.85 8.08
C GLY A 254 1.60 6.20 7.88
N SER A 255 1.10 6.00 6.68
CA SER A 255 -0.33 6.16 6.39
C SER A 255 -1.15 4.98 6.91
N GLY A 256 -2.45 5.23 7.12
CA GLY A 256 -3.43 4.18 7.36
C GLY A 256 -3.54 3.21 6.18
N GLY A 257 -4.04 2.03 6.46
CA GLY A 257 -4.14 0.91 5.54
C GLY A 257 -5.48 0.79 4.82
N ALA A 258 -5.78 -0.41 4.33
CA ALA A 258 -7.01 -0.68 3.60
C ALA A 258 -7.85 -1.75 4.31
N ILE A 259 -9.12 -1.44 4.56
CA ILE A 259 -10.09 -2.40 5.11
C ILE A 259 -11.25 -2.52 4.14
N ARG A 260 -11.41 -3.68 3.52
CA ARG A 260 -12.53 -4.00 2.64
C ARG A 260 -13.35 -5.13 3.26
N LEU A 261 -14.61 -4.85 3.57
CA LEU A 261 -15.52 -5.80 4.18
C LEU A 261 -16.65 -6.10 3.21
N MET A 262 -16.87 -7.38 2.91
CA MET A 262 -17.90 -7.84 2.00
C MET A 262 -18.71 -8.96 2.62
N ALA A 263 -20.04 -8.85 2.60
CA ALA A 263 -20.89 -9.90 3.14
C ALA A 263 -22.31 -9.85 2.55
N THR A 264 -23.11 -10.89 2.78
CA THR A 264 -24.57 -10.79 2.57
C THR A 264 -25.14 -9.71 3.49
N SER A 265 -24.75 -9.73 4.77
CA SER A 265 -25.07 -8.63 5.68
C SER A 265 -23.89 -8.21 6.57
N ILE A 266 -23.78 -6.90 6.82
CA ILE A 266 -22.79 -6.33 7.75
C ILE A 266 -23.51 -5.74 8.96
N ALA A 267 -23.09 -6.15 10.16
CA ALA A 267 -23.68 -5.75 11.43
C ALA A 267 -22.61 -5.46 12.49
N GLY A 268 -23.06 -4.98 13.66
CA GLY A 268 -22.20 -4.70 14.81
C GLY A 268 -21.55 -3.32 14.77
N ASN A 269 -21.40 -2.72 15.96
CA ASN A 269 -20.98 -1.33 16.16
C ASN A 269 -19.58 -1.19 16.78
N GLY A 270 -18.72 -2.20 16.62
CA GLY A 270 -17.31 -2.17 17.02
C GLY A 270 -16.45 -1.19 16.22
N THR A 271 -15.18 -1.03 16.56
CA THR A 271 -14.27 -0.10 15.89
C THR A 271 -13.79 -0.64 14.53
N ILE A 272 -13.84 0.18 13.49
CA ILE A 272 -13.17 -0.11 12.20
C ILE A 272 -12.30 1.11 11.88
N SER A 273 -10.98 0.92 11.92
CA SER A 273 -10.01 2.01 11.91
C SER A 273 -8.87 1.77 10.93
N ALA A 274 -8.62 2.75 10.06
CA ALA A 274 -7.47 2.82 9.17
C ALA A 274 -6.91 4.25 9.20
N VAL A 275 -6.63 4.75 10.40
CA VAL A 275 -6.12 6.12 10.60
C VAL A 275 -4.62 6.18 10.35
N ASN A 276 -4.12 7.40 10.11
CA ASN A 276 -2.70 7.67 10.25
C ASN A 276 -2.28 7.58 11.72
N SER A 277 -0.96 7.55 11.94
CA SER A 277 -0.45 7.88 13.27
C SER A 277 -0.49 9.38 13.50
N GLY A 278 -0.85 9.81 14.70
CA GLY A 278 -0.62 11.18 15.14
C GLY A 278 0.87 11.60 15.05
N VAL A 279 1.13 12.89 15.25
CA VAL A 279 2.48 13.47 15.24
C VAL A 279 3.34 12.86 16.35
N PRO A 280 4.64 12.55 16.12
CA PRO A 280 5.56 12.34 17.25
C PRO A 280 5.66 13.62 18.12
N ALA A 281 5.87 13.45 19.42
CA ALA A 281 5.60 14.49 20.43
C ALA A 281 6.55 15.71 20.33
N THR A 282 5.95 16.90 20.39
CA THR A 282 6.48 18.26 20.70
C THR A 282 7.97 18.57 20.46
N ARG A 283 8.28 19.62 19.67
CA ARG A 283 9.62 20.25 19.59
C ARG A 283 9.60 21.77 19.48
N ASN A 284 10.68 22.39 19.97
CA ASN A 284 11.17 23.72 19.63
C ASN A 284 12.28 23.60 18.56
N ASN A 285 12.58 24.70 17.86
CA ASN A 285 13.80 24.78 17.06
C ASN A 285 15.02 24.66 17.99
N TRP A 286 15.94 23.72 17.73
CA TRP A 286 17.15 23.55 18.53
C TRP A 286 18.38 23.74 17.64
N THR A 287 19.21 24.71 18.02
CA THR A 287 20.53 24.98 17.43
C THR A 287 21.59 24.24 18.22
N THR A 288 22.32 23.33 17.57
CA THR A 288 23.38 22.56 18.21
C THR A 288 24.60 22.50 17.32
N ALA A 289 25.78 22.75 17.90
CA ALA A 289 27.09 22.54 17.27
C ALA A 289 27.13 22.93 15.77
N GLY A 290 26.78 24.19 15.48
CA GLY A 290 26.92 24.78 14.15
C GLY A 290 25.79 24.52 13.16
N TYR A 291 24.82 23.64 13.44
CA TYR A 291 23.65 23.40 12.56
C TYR A 291 22.31 23.49 13.31
N THR A 292 21.21 23.63 12.56
CA THR A 292 19.85 23.79 13.07
C THR A 292 19.01 22.57 12.74
N VAL A 293 18.23 22.02 13.68
CA VAL A 293 17.19 21.02 13.35
C VAL A 293 15.88 21.76 13.09
N CYS A 294 15.26 21.57 11.91
CA CYS A 294 14.03 22.27 11.55
C CYS A 294 12.89 21.84 12.48
N GLY A 295 12.62 22.65 13.51
CA GLY A 295 11.57 22.43 14.49
C GLY A 295 10.26 23.15 14.13
N THR A 296 9.22 22.89 14.91
CA THR A 296 7.99 23.68 14.89
C THR A 296 8.15 24.90 15.79
N SER A 297 7.73 26.06 15.33
CA SER A 297 7.39 27.15 16.24
C SER A 297 6.01 26.84 16.86
N ASN A 298 5.96 26.67 18.18
CA ASN A 298 4.78 26.61 19.06
C ASN A 298 3.43 26.22 18.40
N GLY A 299 3.05 24.95 18.52
CA GLY A 299 1.64 24.53 18.41
C GLY A 299 1.02 24.47 17.01
N GLY A 300 1.77 24.72 15.94
CA GLY A 300 1.28 24.52 14.57
C GLY A 300 1.17 23.04 14.19
N ALA A 301 0.02 22.62 13.64
CA ALA A 301 -0.20 21.26 13.16
C ALA A 301 0.81 20.88 12.07
N THR A 302 1.68 19.90 12.35
CA THR A 302 2.73 19.37 11.45
C THR A 302 2.17 18.32 10.50
N THR A 303 1.21 18.72 9.68
CA THR A 303 0.50 17.82 8.76
C THR A 303 1.44 17.06 7.81
N GLY A 304 2.59 17.62 7.44
CA GLY A 304 3.58 16.98 6.57
C GLY A 304 4.41 15.85 7.22
N LEU A 305 4.40 15.73 8.55
CA LEU A 305 5.05 14.63 9.29
C LEU A 305 4.07 13.48 9.57
N VAL A 306 2.78 13.76 9.51
CA VAL A 306 1.72 12.77 9.76
C VAL A 306 1.46 12.04 8.46
N GLY A 307 1.33 10.72 8.51
CA GLY A 307 0.82 9.99 7.35
C GLY A 307 -0.62 10.43 7.02
N SER A 308 -1.14 10.10 5.85
CA SER A 308 -2.58 10.27 5.60
C SER A 308 -3.39 9.07 6.11
N SER A 309 -4.68 9.28 6.35
CA SER A 309 -5.58 8.17 6.65
C SER A 309 -5.71 7.22 5.46
N GLY A 310 -5.95 5.95 5.75
CA GLY A 310 -6.17 4.89 4.78
C GLY A 310 -7.56 4.95 4.15
N ARG A 311 -8.10 3.79 3.74
CA ARG A 311 -9.48 3.68 3.24
C ARG A 311 -10.20 2.49 3.81
N ILE A 312 -11.51 2.67 3.98
CA ILE A 312 -12.43 1.66 4.47
C ILE A 312 -13.56 1.54 3.44
N ARG A 313 -13.93 0.32 3.09
CA ARG A 313 -15.06 0.02 2.20
C ARG A 313 -15.92 -1.08 2.80
N LEU A 314 -17.23 -0.83 2.85
CA LEU A 314 -18.22 -1.80 3.29
C LEU A 314 -19.14 -2.13 2.11
N GLU A 315 -19.25 -3.41 1.76
CA GLU A 315 -20.10 -3.89 0.68
C GLU A 315 -21.02 -5.00 1.19
N ALA A 316 -22.33 -4.76 1.16
CA ALA A 316 -23.29 -5.78 1.55
C ALA A 316 -24.65 -5.57 0.88
N GLU A 317 -25.44 -6.63 0.82
CA GLU A 317 -26.86 -6.50 0.43
C GLU A 317 -27.63 -5.76 1.52
N THR A 318 -27.27 -5.97 2.78
CA THR A 318 -27.85 -5.25 3.92
C THR A 318 -26.76 -4.81 4.90
N ILE A 319 -26.70 -3.52 5.22
CA ILE A 319 -25.85 -2.97 6.28
C ILE A 319 -26.75 -2.49 7.42
N THR A 320 -26.67 -3.15 8.58
CA THR A 320 -27.42 -2.79 9.81
C THR A 320 -26.57 -2.05 10.83
N ARG A 321 -25.26 -1.99 10.62
CA ARG A 321 -24.33 -1.18 11.42
C ARG A 321 -24.72 0.31 11.35
N THR A 322 -24.72 0.98 12.49
CA THR A 322 -24.99 2.42 12.61
C THR A 322 -23.77 3.24 13.04
N ALA A 323 -22.77 2.60 13.66
CA ALA A 323 -21.55 3.29 14.08
C ALA A 323 -20.68 3.69 12.87
N ALA A 324 -20.10 4.89 12.94
CA ALA A 324 -19.15 5.37 11.93
C ALA A 324 -17.86 4.53 11.92
N THR A 325 -17.11 4.63 10.83
CA THR A 325 -15.74 4.12 10.71
C THR A 325 -14.76 5.30 10.67
N THR A 326 -13.46 5.06 10.89
CA THR A 326 -12.46 6.13 10.84
C THR A 326 -11.26 5.70 9.99
N PRO A 327 -11.07 6.25 8.78
CA PRO A 327 -11.88 7.28 8.11
C PRO A 327 -13.27 6.77 7.69
N SER A 328 -14.15 7.69 7.28
CA SER A 328 -15.49 7.34 6.78
C SER A 328 -15.42 6.34 5.63
N ALA A 329 -16.20 5.27 5.73
CA ALA A 329 -16.19 4.21 4.73
C ALA A 329 -16.91 4.61 3.44
N SER A 330 -16.42 4.13 2.30
CA SER A 330 -17.23 4.05 1.09
C SER A 330 -18.19 2.86 1.22
N ILE A 331 -19.41 3.00 0.69
CA ILE A 331 -20.44 1.98 0.77
C ILE A 331 -20.78 1.49 -0.65
N GLY A 332 -21.03 0.19 -0.80
CA GLY A 332 -21.46 -0.40 -2.08
C GLY A 332 -22.25 -1.68 -1.88
N VAL A 333 -22.70 -2.25 -3.00
CA VAL A 333 -23.15 -3.65 -3.06
C VAL A 333 -21.95 -4.57 -3.29
N PRO A 334 -22.00 -5.86 -2.89
CA PRO A 334 -20.90 -6.78 -3.11
C PRO A 334 -20.51 -6.87 -4.59
N GLY A 335 -19.22 -6.69 -4.88
CA GLY A 335 -18.65 -6.74 -6.22
C GLY A 335 -17.52 -7.77 -6.33
N ALA A 336 -16.70 -7.67 -7.38
CA ALA A 336 -15.57 -8.58 -7.57
C ALA A 336 -14.61 -8.59 -6.36
N LEU A 337 -14.22 -9.80 -5.93
CA LEU A 337 -13.28 -10.04 -4.82
C LEU A 337 -11.84 -9.69 -5.21
N PHE A 338 -11.45 -10.19 -6.38
CA PHE A 338 -10.13 -10.02 -6.98
C PHE A 338 -10.29 -9.42 -8.36
N VAL A 339 -9.16 -9.15 -8.99
CA VAL A 339 -9.15 -8.97 -10.43
C VAL A 339 -8.32 -10.07 -11.07
N SER A 340 -8.96 -10.81 -11.98
CA SER A 340 -8.37 -11.79 -12.90
C SER A 340 -7.65 -11.10 -14.07
N GLY A 341 -6.49 -11.61 -14.52
CA GLY A 341 -5.92 -11.28 -15.84
C GLY A 341 -5.08 -9.99 -15.93
N LEU A 342 -4.36 -9.60 -14.87
CA LEU A 342 -3.65 -8.32 -14.85
C LEU A 342 -2.47 -8.32 -15.81
N PRO A 343 -2.27 -7.23 -16.56
CA PRO A 343 -0.99 -7.00 -17.19
C PRO A 343 0.09 -6.88 -16.12
N GLY A 344 1.15 -7.65 -16.28
CA GLY A 344 2.27 -7.74 -15.35
C GLY A 344 3.55 -7.29 -16.04
N LEU A 345 4.45 -6.72 -15.24
CA LEU A 345 5.85 -6.51 -15.59
C LEU A 345 6.67 -7.02 -14.41
N VAL A 346 7.67 -7.85 -14.67
CA VAL A 346 8.52 -8.46 -13.64
C VAL A 346 9.97 -8.43 -14.12
N ILE A 347 10.89 -8.09 -13.21
CA ILE A 347 12.33 -8.30 -13.41
C ILE A 347 12.63 -9.77 -13.09
N THR A 348 13.11 -10.54 -14.05
CA THR A 348 13.33 -11.98 -13.90
C THR A 348 14.77 -12.36 -13.56
N SER A 349 15.74 -11.54 -13.95
CA SER A 349 17.15 -11.78 -13.59
C SER A 349 17.99 -10.52 -13.67
N VAL A 350 19.06 -10.45 -12.88
CA VAL A 350 20.12 -9.43 -12.94
C VAL A 350 21.46 -10.13 -13.02
N ALA A 351 22.26 -9.81 -14.03
CA ALA A 351 23.56 -10.45 -14.32
C ALA A 351 23.48 -11.99 -14.40
N GLY A 352 22.36 -12.53 -14.87
CA GLY A 352 22.12 -13.98 -14.93
C GLY A 352 21.71 -14.63 -13.60
N VAL A 353 21.68 -13.89 -12.49
CA VAL A 353 21.12 -14.36 -11.22
C VAL A 353 19.62 -14.13 -11.25
N ALA A 354 18.84 -15.20 -11.06
CA ALA A 354 17.38 -15.13 -11.07
C ALA A 354 16.89 -14.23 -9.93
N ALA A 355 15.94 -13.35 -10.24
CA ALA A 355 15.21 -12.61 -9.22
C ALA A 355 14.31 -13.58 -8.44
N PRO A 356 14.19 -13.43 -7.12
CA PRO A 356 13.19 -14.15 -6.36
C PRO A 356 11.79 -13.88 -6.92
N ALA A 357 10.91 -14.87 -6.91
CA ALA A 357 9.52 -14.71 -7.36
C ALA A 357 8.76 -13.59 -6.61
N ALA A 358 9.23 -13.22 -5.42
CA ALA A 358 8.78 -12.07 -4.65
C ALA A 358 9.99 -11.30 -4.07
N PRO A 359 10.48 -10.25 -4.76
CA PRO A 359 11.60 -9.43 -4.27
C PRO A 359 11.21 -8.64 -3.02
N THR A 360 12.03 -8.73 -1.96
CA THR A 360 11.88 -8.09 -0.64
C THR A 360 12.42 -6.66 -0.58
N GLY A 361 13.23 -6.27 -1.56
CA GLY A 361 13.93 -4.99 -1.63
C GLY A 361 15.27 -4.91 -0.88
N VAL A 362 15.66 -5.97 -0.15
CA VAL A 362 16.92 -6.03 0.61
C VAL A 362 17.65 -7.32 0.28
N ALA A 363 18.79 -7.21 -0.40
CA ALA A 363 19.66 -8.34 -0.76
C ALA A 363 18.97 -9.48 -1.56
N ASP A 364 17.90 -9.17 -2.31
CA ASP A 364 17.16 -10.13 -3.15
C ASP A 364 18.04 -10.83 -4.18
N ILE A 365 19.03 -10.09 -4.69
CA ILE A 365 20.04 -10.57 -5.61
C ILE A 365 21.38 -10.10 -5.05
N THR A 366 22.24 -11.05 -4.71
CA THR A 366 23.63 -10.77 -4.35
C THR A 366 24.52 -11.16 -5.53
N LEU A 367 25.22 -10.17 -6.09
CA LEU A 367 26.13 -10.39 -7.20
C LEU A 367 27.55 -10.66 -6.70
N PRO A 368 28.31 -11.57 -7.33
CA PRO A 368 29.73 -11.74 -7.06
C PRO A 368 30.51 -10.43 -7.22
N ALA A 369 31.52 -10.19 -6.36
CA ALA A 369 32.32 -8.95 -6.39
C ALA A 369 33.08 -8.73 -7.72
N ASN A 370 33.30 -9.78 -8.50
CA ASN A 370 33.93 -9.76 -9.82
C ASN A 370 32.92 -9.74 -10.98
N THR A 371 31.64 -9.49 -10.71
CA THR A 371 30.62 -9.37 -11.77
C THR A 371 31.02 -8.24 -12.72
N ALA A 372 31.13 -8.56 -14.01
CA ALA A 372 31.45 -7.57 -15.03
C ALA A 372 30.31 -6.54 -15.14
N ASN A 373 30.66 -5.25 -15.13
CA ASN A 373 29.74 -4.15 -15.39
C ASN A 373 30.01 -3.60 -16.81
N PRO A 374 28.98 -3.25 -17.60
CA PRO A 374 27.54 -3.26 -17.27
C PRO A 374 26.92 -4.65 -17.21
N VAL A 375 25.84 -4.79 -16.42
CA VAL A 375 25.10 -6.05 -16.24
C VAL A 375 23.82 -6.09 -17.07
N THR A 376 23.43 -7.30 -17.46
CA THR A 376 22.16 -7.55 -18.16
C THR A 376 21.03 -7.74 -17.16
N VAL A 377 19.94 -7.00 -17.36
CA VAL A 377 18.68 -7.14 -16.61
C VAL A 377 17.59 -7.63 -17.56
N THR A 378 16.87 -8.67 -17.16
CA THR A 378 15.84 -9.33 -17.99
C THR A 378 14.45 -9.08 -17.40
N PHE A 379 13.46 -8.92 -18.28
CA PHE A 379 12.08 -8.66 -17.94
C PHE A 379 11.14 -9.69 -18.57
N THR A 380 10.03 -10.00 -17.89
CA THR A 380 8.86 -10.66 -18.47
C THR A 380 7.63 -9.80 -18.30
N THR A 381 6.76 -9.80 -19.29
CA THR A 381 5.46 -9.12 -19.24
C THR A 381 4.31 -10.04 -19.60
N THR A 382 3.16 -9.81 -18.97
CA THR A 382 1.85 -10.37 -19.37
C THR A 382 0.93 -9.19 -19.72
N GLY A 383 0.07 -9.33 -20.72
CA GLY A 383 -0.90 -8.28 -21.11
C GLY A 383 -0.32 -7.01 -21.74
N VAL A 384 0.97 -6.98 -22.11
CA VAL A 384 1.65 -5.84 -22.76
C VAL A 384 1.93 -6.16 -24.23
N PRO A 385 1.49 -5.32 -25.19
CA PRO A 385 1.76 -5.58 -26.60
C PRO A 385 3.25 -5.59 -26.92
N VAL A 386 3.68 -6.58 -27.71
CA VAL A 386 5.04 -6.62 -28.27
C VAL A 386 5.32 -5.38 -29.13
N GLY A 387 6.59 -4.97 -29.23
CA GLY A 387 6.96 -3.70 -29.86
C GLY A 387 7.15 -2.53 -28.89
N ASN A 388 6.58 -2.60 -27.68
CA ASN A 388 6.84 -1.62 -26.61
C ASN A 388 8.18 -1.88 -25.93
N THR A 389 8.74 -0.88 -25.25
CA THR A 389 10.02 -0.96 -24.53
C THR A 389 9.83 -0.84 -23.02
N VAL A 390 10.83 -1.29 -22.26
CA VAL A 390 10.86 -1.20 -20.79
C VAL A 390 11.97 -0.25 -20.37
N LYS A 391 11.64 0.78 -19.60
CA LYS A 391 12.60 1.64 -18.91
C LYS A 391 12.97 1.02 -17.56
N LEU A 392 14.26 0.78 -17.35
CA LEU A 392 14.83 0.38 -16.07
C LEU A 392 15.43 1.61 -15.38
N THR A 393 15.14 1.76 -14.09
CA THR A 393 15.75 2.75 -13.20
C THR A 393 16.47 2.01 -12.06
N VAL A 394 17.72 2.38 -11.79
CA VAL A 394 18.54 1.86 -10.69
C VAL A 394 18.74 2.99 -9.68
N THR A 395 18.34 2.74 -8.44
CA THR A 395 18.49 3.66 -7.32
C THR A 395 19.49 3.05 -6.33
N PRO A 396 20.71 3.56 -6.22
CA PRO A 396 21.65 3.09 -5.22
C PRO A 396 21.24 3.54 -3.82
N GLN A 397 21.66 2.81 -2.80
CA GLN A 397 21.50 3.20 -1.40
C GLN A 397 22.18 4.56 -1.11
N TYR A 398 23.25 4.86 -1.84
CA TYR A 398 23.97 6.13 -1.80
C TYR A 398 24.33 6.58 -3.22
N GLY A 399 24.03 7.83 -3.59
CA GLY A 399 24.42 8.41 -4.89
C GLY A 399 23.26 8.74 -5.83
N GLN A 400 23.57 9.04 -7.10
CA GLN A 400 22.57 9.38 -8.12
C GLN A 400 21.97 8.14 -8.81
N THR A 401 20.71 8.27 -9.22
CA THR A 401 19.98 7.26 -10.00
C THR A 401 20.47 7.15 -11.44
N SER A 402 20.51 5.94 -11.99
CA SER A 402 20.78 5.70 -13.42
C SER A 402 19.58 5.03 -14.11
N SER A 403 19.46 5.16 -15.42
CA SER A 403 18.37 4.53 -16.17
C SER A 403 18.78 4.06 -17.57
N ALA A 404 18.13 3.01 -18.06
CA ALA A 404 18.32 2.48 -19.42
C ALA A 404 16.98 2.02 -20.01
N ILE A 405 16.87 1.98 -21.34
CA ILE A 405 15.66 1.54 -22.05
C ILE A 405 16.00 0.26 -22.82
N SER A 406 15.16 -0.76 -22.67
CA SER A 406 15.33 -2.04 -23.39
C SER A 406 15.05 -1.88 -24.88
N PRO A 407 15.55 -2.80 -25.73
CA PRO A 407 14.94 -3.07 -27.03
C PRO A 407 13.46 -3.45 -26.87
N ALA A 408 12.73 -3.48 -27.99
CA ALA A 408 11.32 -3.85 -28.00
C ALA A 408 11.07 -5.25 -27.41
N LEU A 409 9.95 -5.38 -26.68
CA LEU A 409 9.43 -6.64 -26.18
C LEU A 409 9.20 -7.62 -27.34
N THR A 410 9.65 -8.85 -27.17
CA THR A 410 9.52 -9.97 -28.13
C THR A 410 8.75 -11.13 -27.51
N GLY A 411 8.05 -11.92 -28.34
CA GLY A 411 7.18 -13.01 -27.88
C GLY A 411 5.71 -12.76 -28.22
N THR A 412 4.82 -12.89 -27.24
CA THR A 412 3.37 -12.65 -27.40
C THR A 412 2.86 -11.67 -26.36
N THR A 413 1.72 -11.03 -26.58
CA THR A 413 1.11 -10.13 -25.58
C THR A 413 0.82 -10.84 -24.25
N GLU A 414 0.55 -12.15 -24.26
CA GLU A 414 0.28 -12.94 -23.05
C GLU A 414 1.55 -13.37 -22.33
N SER A 415 2.70 -13.38 -23.02
CA SER A 415 4.01 -13.69 -22.46
C SER A 415 5.12 -13.12 -23.37
N ALA A 416 5.65 -11.96 -23.01
CA ALA A 416 6.73 -11.28 -23.73
C ALA A 416 7.96 -11.02 -22.85
N THR A 417 9.11 -10.83 -23.48
CA THR A 417 10.40 -10.64 -22.83
C THR A 417 11.21 -9.51 -23.46
N ALA A 418 12.03 -8.85 -22.64
CA ALA A 418 13.06 -7.90 -23.07
C ALA A 418 14.25 -7.95 -22.10
N SER A 419 15.40 -7.42 -22.52
CA SER A 419 16.56 -7.25 -21.65
C SER A 419 17.28 -5.92 -21.92
N VAL A 420 18.01 -5.40 -20.93
CA VAL A 420 18.76 -4.15 -21.05
C VAL A 420 20.10 -4.25 -20.32
N GLN A 421 21.13 -3.58 -20.83
CA GLN A 421 22.42 -3.43 -20.15
C GLN A 421 22.41 -2.14 -19.31
N ILE A 422 22.84 -2.22 -18.06
CA ILE A 422 22.99 -1.05 -17.18
C ILE A 422 24.20 -1.20 -16.26
N THR A 423 24.88 -0.10 -15.93
CA THR A 423 25.94 -0.10 -14.92
C THR A 423 25.33 0.01 -13.52
N LEU A 424 25.61 -0.96 -12.65
CA LEU A 424 25.19 -0.89 -11.24
C LEU A 424 26.26 -0.14 -10.41
N PRO A 425 25.87 0.86 -9.60
CA PRO A 425 26.77 1.48 -8.64
C PRO A 425 27.28 0.48 -7.61
N ALA A 426 28.43 0.76 -6.99
CA ALA A 426 28.96 -0.06 -5.90
C ALA A 426 28.05 0.04 -4.66
N GLY A 427 27.79 -1.11 -4.01
CA GLY A 427 26.91 -1.20 -2.85
C GLY A 427 25.45 -1.54 -3.18
N PRO A 428 24.58 -1.62 -2.17
CA PRO A 428 23.18 -2.01 -2.37
C PRO A 428 22.44 -1.04 -3.29
N SER A 429 21.62 -1.57 -4.19
CA SER A 429 20.80 -0.79 -5.13
C SER A 429 19.43 -1.43 -5.30
N THR A 430 18.40 -0.62 -5.48
CA THR A 430 17.04 -1.05 -5.81
C THR A 430 16.74 -0.80 -7.28
N LEU A 431 16.09 -1.76 -7.94
CA LEU A 431 15.73 -1.68 -9.35
C LEU A 431 14.22 -1.48 -9.51
N GLN A 432 13.81 -0.66 -10.48
CA GLN A 432 12.43 -0.44 -10.88
C GLN A 432 12.32 -0.52 -12.40
N ALA A 433 11.32 -1.24 -12.91
CA ALA A 433 11.03 -1.33 -14.35
C ALA A 433 9.69 -0.69 -14.67
N GLN A 434 9.58 -0.02 -15.81
CA GLN A 434 8.37 0.68 -16.24
C GLN A 434 8.16 0.51 -17.75
N THR A 435 6.90 0.37 -18.19
CA THR A 435 6.55 0.40 -19.62
C THR A 435 5.25 1.18 -19.82
N THR A 436 5.15 1.96 -20.89
CA THR A 436 3.94 2.71 -21.26
C THR A 436 3.52 2.32 -22.67
N TYR A 437 2.23 2.00 -22.85
CA TYR A 437 1.68 1.62 -24.14
C TYR A 437 0.29 2.21 -24.37
N THR A 438 -0.04 2.44 -25.63
CA THR A 438 -1.37 2.92 -26.05
C THR A 438 -2.36 1.77 -26.01
N ILE A 439 -3.59 2.06 -25.60
CA ILE A 439 -4.70 1.10 -25.58
C ILE A 439 -5.74 1.42 -26.65
N VAL A 440 -6.50 0.40 -27.06
CA VAL A 440 -7.59 0.57 -28.03
C VAL A 440 -8.74 1.39 -27.46
N ALA A 441 -9.50 2.07 -28.33
CA ALA A 441 -10.56 3.00 -27.95
C ALA A 441 -11.59 2.42 -26.99
N ALA A 442 -12.10 1.22 -27.29
CA ALA A 442 -13.11 0.55 -26.47
C ALA A 442 -12.60 0.22 -25.06
N LEU A 443 -11.31 -0.10 -24.91
CA LEU A 443 -10.67 -0.29 -23.61
C LEU A 443 -10.51 1.05 -22.89
N GLY A 444 -10.14 2.09 -23.62
CA GLY A 444 -10.07 3.46 -23.10
C GLY A 444 -11.39 4.00 -22.55
N ASP A 445 -12.50 3.68 -23.23
CA ASP A 445 -13.85 4.06 -22.81
C ASP A 445 -14.29 3.28 -21.57
N ALA A 446 -14.02 1.98 -21.52
CA ALA A 446 -14.31 1.14 -20.35
C ALA A 446 -13.53 1.57 -19.11
N LEU A 447 -12.33 2.13 -19.29
CA LEU A 447 -11.48 2.61 -18.19
C LEU A 447 -11.81 4.05 -17.75
N SER A 448 -12.65 4.77 -18.49
CA SER A 448 -12.98 6.17 -18.20
C SER A 448 -13.62 6.35 -16.82
N THR A 449 -14.36 5.37 -16.34
CA THR A 449 -14.96 5.36 -14.99
C THR A 449 -13.91 5.47 -13.87
N TYR A 450 -12.67 5.07 -14.14
CA TYR A 450 -11.54 5.16 -13.21
C TYR A 450 -10.66 6.40 -13.44
N ALA A 451 -11.00 7.20 -14.45
CA ALA A 451 -10.30 8.42 -14.86
C ALA A 451 -11.27 9.61 -14.92
N ASN A 452 -12.17 9.72 -13.92
CA ASN A 452 -13.18 10.79 -13.82
C ASN A 452 -14.08 10.93 -15.06
N ASN A 453 -14.49 9.81 -15.66
CA ASN A 453 -15.28 9.72 -16.89
C ASN A 453 -14.60 10.32 -18.13
N GLU A 454 -13.28 10.50 -18.09
CA GLU A 454 -12.49 10.91 -19.23
C GLU A 454 -11.86 9.69 -19.90
N ARG A 455 -11.89 9.64 -21.24
CA ARG A 455 -11.39 8.49 -22.00
C ARG A 455 -9.88 8.30 -21.80
N VAL A 456 -9.47 7.06 -21.55
CA VAL A 456 -8.06 6.67 -21.39
C VAL A 456 -7.43 6.36 -22.75
N GLU A 457 -6.24 6.91 -23.00
CA GLU A 457 -5.46 6.69 -24.23
C GLU A 457 -4.26 5.78 -23.99
N LYS A 458 -3.57 5.92 -22.85
CA LYS A 458 -2.35 5.15 -22.55
C LYS A 458 -2.39 4.53 -21.16
N VAL A 459 -1.62 3.46 -21.02
CA VAL A 459 -1.43 2.72 -19.78
C VAL A 459 0.06 2.63 -19.50
N THR A 460 0.48 2.99 -18.29
CA THR A 460 1.84 2.81 -17.78
C THR A 460 1.86 1.73 -16.72
N LEU A 461 2.56 0.63 -16.95
CA LEU A 461 2.83 -0.40 -15.95
C LEU A 461 4.14 -0.10 -15.25
N THR A 462 4.15 -0.15 -13.92
CA THR A 462 5.38 -0.02 -13.12
C THR A 462 5.56 -1.26 -12.25
N ALA A 463 6.70 -1.92 -12.39
CA ALA A 463 7.19 -2.98 -11.54
C ALA A 463 8.21 -2.39 -10.56
N ALA A 464 7.81 -2.31 -9.29
CA ALA A 464 8.62 -1.77 -8.20
C ALA A 464 8.64 -2.72 -6.99
N LEU A 465 9.54 -2.43 -6.06
CA LEU A 465 9.82 -3.19 -4.83
C LEU A 465 8.55 -3.68 -4.09
N GLY A 466 8.51 -4.96 -3.74
CA GLY A 466 7.64 -5.50 -2.69
C GLY A 466 6.13 -5.53 -2.95
N LYS A 467 5.63 -5.37 -4.18
CA LYS A 467 4.18 -5.51 -4.55
C LYS A 467 3.91 -5.99 -5.98
N LEU A 468 2.64 -6.33 -6.24
CA LEU A 468 2.03 -6.45 -7.58
C LEU A 468 2.19 -5.13 -8.36
N GLY A 469 2.50 -5.18 -9.66
CA GLY A 469 2.74 -3.98 -10.49
C GLY A 469 1.58 -2.96 -10.47
N THR A 470 1.92 -1.66 -10.55
CA THR A 470 0.94 -0.55 -10.60
C THR A 470 0.62 -0.12 -12.03
N VAL A 471 -0.57 0.46 -12.27
CA VAL A 471 -1.02 0.93 -13.59
C VAL A 471 -1.42 2.41 -13.58
N THR A 472 -0.71 3.27 -14.28
CA THR A 472 -1.17 4.64 -14.52
C THR A 472 -2.01 4.70 -15.79
N LEU A 473 -3.26 5.14 -15.69
CA LEU A 473 -4.11 5.51 -16.84
C LEU A 473 -3.79 6.94 -17.24
N ILE A 474 -3.57 7.18 -18.52
CA ILE A 474 -3.35 8.52 -19.07
C ILE A 474 -4.50 8.83 -20.02
N THR A 475 -5.26 9.88 -19.71
CA THR A 475 -6.43 10.26 -20.53
C THR A 475 -6.03 10.97 -21.81
N THR A 476 -6.99 11.15 -22.72
CA THR A 476 -6.78 11.92 -23.95
C THR A 476 -6.39 13.38 -23.72
N SER A 477 -6.70 13.97 -22.55
CA SER A 477 -6.18 15.30 -22.17
C SER A 477 -4.82 15.27 -21.46
N GLY A 478 -4.23 14.08 -21.27
CA GLY A 478 -2.93 13.90 -20.63
C GLY A 478 -2.99 13.86 -19.10
N LYS A 479 -4.17 13.73 -18.49
CA LYS A 479 -4.29 13.56 -17.03
C LYS A 479 -3.94 12.13 -16.64
N GLU A 480 -3.21 12.00 -15.54
CA GLU A 480 -2.75 10.72 -15.04
C GLU A 480 -3.57 10.26 -13.84
N PHE A 481 -4.00 9.00 -13.86
CA PHE A 481 -4.75 8.36 -12.80
C PHE A 481 -4.07 7.04 -12.47
N GLU A 482 -3.38 6.99 -11.35
CA GLU A 482 -2.82 5.72 -10.89
C GLU A 482 -3.95 4.83 -10.41
N VAL A 483 -4.23 3.83 -11.22
CA VAL A 483 -5.10 2.75 -10.89
C VAL A 483 -4.26 1.51 -10.67
N PRO A 484 -4.87 0.46 -10.17
CA PRO A 484 -4.11 -0.75 -10.04
C PRO A 484 -4.21 -1.60 -11.30
N ALA A 485 -3.29 -2.54 -11.51
CA ALA A 485 -3.34 -3.40 -12.69
C ALA A 485 -4.68 -4.16 -12.85
N ALA A 486 -5.34 -4.37 -11.72
CA ALA A 486 -6.71 -4.82 -11.50
C ALA A 486 -7.79 -4.08 -12.32
N VAL A 487 -7.62 -2.81 -12.59
CA VAL A 487 -8.63 -2.05 -13.34
C VAL A 487 -8.56 -2.38 -14.83
N LEU A 488 -7.37 -2.71 -15.37
CA LEU A 488 -7.21 -2.99 -16.80
C LEU A 488 -7.90 -4.30 -17.20
N ALA A 489 -7.82 -5.31 -16.35
CA ALA A 489 -8.32 -6.63 -16.70
C ALA A 489 -9.86 -6.75 -16.60
N GLN A 490 -10.50 -6.02 -15.67
CA GLN A 490 -11.97 -5.91 -15.64
C GLN A 490 -12.53 -5.25 -16.91
N ALA A 491 -11.85 -4.24 -17.42
CA ALA A 491 -12.25 -3.55 -18.65
C ALA A 491 -12.06 -4.44 -19.89
N GLN A 492 -11.07 -5.32 -19.90
CA GLN A 492 -10.84 -6.29 -20.98
C GLN A 492 -11.87 -7.44 -20.97
N GLU A 493 -12.32 -7.90 -19.81
CA GLU A 493 -13.36 -8.93 -19.69
C GLU A 493 -14.72 -8.42 -20.19
N LYS A 494 -15.05 -7.15 -19.91
CA LYS A 494 -16.25 -6.47 -20.40
C LYS A 494 -16.31 -6.27 -21.93
N LEU A 495 -15.18 -6.40 -22.61
CA LEU A 495 -15.08 -6.32 -24.07
C LEU A 495 -15.11 -7.71 -24.74
N ARG A 496 -15.06 -8.78 -23.94
CA ARG A 496 -15.04 -10.18 -24.40
C ARG A 496 -16.38 -10.92 -24.22
N GLY A 497 -17.34 -10.32 -23.50
CA GLY A 497 -18.75 -10.70 -23.50
C GLY A 497 -19.55 -9.72 -24.35
#